data_AF-A0A925S033-F1
#
_entry.id   AF-A0A925S033-F1
#
_cell.length_a   1.000
_cell.length_b   1.000
_cell.length_c   1.000
_cell.angle_alpha   90.00
_cell.angle_beta   90.00
_cell.angle_gamma   90.00
#
_symmetry.space_group_name_H-M   'P 1'
#
loop_
_entity.id
_entity.type
_entity.pdbx_description
1 polymer ?
#
loop_
_entity_poly.entity_id
_entity_poly.type
_entity_poly.pdbx_seq_one_letter_code
_entity_poly.pdbx_strand_id
1 'polypeptide(L)'
;MASKRPTAIAEYIRAASREGQPHLRRLYAILKSVAPQAEEAIKWGTPFFVVPRFLVAFSALNAPLRYAPPAAALERFRKEVEKH
;
A
#
# COMPACT_ATOMS: atom_id res chain seq x y z
N MET A 1 -14.93 -7.37 -20.09
CA MET A 1 -13.67 -6.83 -20.66
C MET A 1 -12.56 -7.07 -19.65
N ALA A 2 -11.48 -7.75 -20.02
CA ALA A 2 -10.36 -7.99 -19.11
C ALA A 2 -9.73 -6.63 -18.75
N SER A 3 -9.92 -6.16 -17.53
CA SER A 3 -9.29 -4.95 -17.03
C SER A 3 -7.77 -5.13 -17.08
N LYS A 4 -7.10 -4.29 -17.88
CA LYS A 4 -5.63 -4.29 -18.00
C LYS A 4 -5.02 -4.21 -16.60
N ARG A 5 -4.12 -5.14 -16.27
CA ARG A 5 -3.46 -5.16 -14.95
C ARG A 5 -2.65 -3.87 -14.78
N PRO A 6 -2.81 -3.12 -13.68
CA PRO A 6 -2.01 -1.94 -13.41
C PRO A 6 -0.52 -2.29 -13.37
N THR A 7 0.32 -1.48 -14.02
CA THR A 7 1.78 -1.62 -13.96
C THR A 7 2.42 -0.54 -13.09
N ALA A 8 1.66 0.49 -12.70
CA ALA A 8 2.09 1.53 -11.78
C ALA A 8 1.13 1.69 -10.58
N ILE A 9 1.64 2.16 -9.44
CA ILE A 9 0.82 2.40 -8.24
C ILE A 9 -0.26 3.45 -8.52
N ALA A 10 0.04 4.50 -9.28
CA ALA A 10 -0.95 5.49 -9.70
C ALA A 10 -2.10 4.88 -10.52
N GLU A 11 -1.81 3.91 -11.38
CA GLU A 11 -2.84 3.17 -12.14
C GLU A 11 -3.68 2.29 -11.23
N TYR A 12 -3.05 1.62 -10.26
CA TYR A 12 -3.75 0.82 -9.25
C TYR A 12 -4.74 1.68 -8.46
N ILE A 13 -4.32 2.87 -8.01
CA ILE A 13 -5.18 3.82 -7.31
C ILE A 13 -6.36 4.23 -8.19
N ARG A 14 -6.12 4.56 -9.47
CA ARG A 14 -7.21 4.92 -10.40
C ARG A 14 -8.21 3.78 -10.64
N ALA A 15 -7.73 2.54 -10.64
CA ALA A 15 -8.54 1.36 -10.86
C ALA A 15 -9.30 0.89 -9.60
N ALA A 16 -8.94 1.40 -8.41
CA ALA A 16 -9.63 1.09 -7.17
C ALA A 16 -11.05 1.70 -7.12
N SER A 17 -11.89 1.15 -6.23
CA SER A 17 -13.23 1.67 -5.97
C SER A 17 -13.19 3.16 -5.59
N ARG A 18 -14.24 3.92 -5.93
CA ARG A 18 -14.31 5.35 -5.61
C ARG A 18 -14.16 5.63 -4.12
N GLU A 19 -14.65 4.73 -3.27
CA GLU A 19 -14.52 4.80 -1.82
C GLU A 19 -13.09 4.54 -1.33
N GLY A 20 -12.35 3.63 -1.98
CA GLY A 20 -10.96 3.33 -1.61
C GLY A 20 -9.95 4.36 -2.10
N GLN A 21 -10.27 5.11 -3.16
CA GLN A 21 -9.35 6.05 -3.78
C GLN A 21 -8.80 7.14 -2.84
N PRO A 22 -9.61 7.83 -2.02
CA PRO A 22 -9.10 8.85 -1.09
C PRO A 22 -8.10 8.27 -0.09
N HIS A 23 -8.37 7.08 0.45
CA HIS A 23 -7.49 6.42 1.42
C HIS A 23 -6.16 5.99 0.78
N LEU A 24 -6.22 5.40 -0.41
CA LEU A 24 -5.02 4.97 -1.13
C LEU A 24 -4.14 6.16 -1.54
N ARG A 25 -4.74 7.28 -1.97
CA ARG A 25 -3.98 8.51 -2.29
C ARG A 25 -3.29 9.07 -1.05
N ARG A 26 -3.97 9.09 0.10
CA ARG A 26 -3.38 9.56 1.36
C ARG A 26 -2.21 8.70 1.79
N LEU A 27 -2.36 7.37 1.74
CA LEU A 27 -1.27 6.45 2.08
C LEU A 27 -0.09 6.59 1.12
N TYR A 28 -0.36 6.68 -0.19
CA TYR A 28 0.68 6.90 -1.20
C TYR A 28 1.47 8.19 -0.95
N ALA A 29 0.79 9.30 -0.64
CA ALA A 29 1.46 10.56 -0.33
C ALA A 29 2.35 10.49 0.91
N ILE A 30 1.87 9.84 1.99
CA ILE A 30 2.67 9.60 3.21
C ILE A 30 3.91 8.78 2.87
N LEU A 31 3.74 7.66 2.16
CA LEU A 31 4.85 6.76 1.81
C LEU A 31 5.91 7.44 0.94
N LYS A 32 5.50 8.26 -0.04
CA LYS A 32 6.42 9.07 -0.86
C LYS A 32 7.17 10.11 -0.03
N SER A 33 6.54 10.68 1.00
CA SER A 33 7.18 11.66 1.87
C SER A 33 8.17 11.03 2.85
N VAL A 34 7.86 9.86 3.41
CA VAL A 34 8.71 9.21 4.43
C VAL A 34 9.82 8.34 3.83
N ALA A 35 9.63 7.86 2.59
CA ALA A 35 10.59 7.03 1.89
C ALA A 35 10.73 7.46 0.41
N PRO A 36 11.24 8.68 0.15
CA PRO A 36 11.38 9.21 -1.22
C PRO A 36 12.30 8.36 -2.11
N GLN A 37 13.25 7.64 -1.51
CA GLN A 37 14.19 6.73 -2.18
C GLN A 37 13.63 5.33 -2.46
N ALA A 38 12.40 5.03 -2.04
CA ALA A 38 11.81 3.71 -2.26
C ALA A 38 11.42 3.51 -3.72
N GLU A 39 11.78 2.35 -4.27
CA GLU A 39 11.29 1.89 -5.57
C GLU A 39 9.82 1.48 -5.46
N GLU A 40 9.02 1.96 -6.40
CA GLU A 40 7.60 1.62 -6.53
C GLU A 40 7.44 0.42 -7.46
N ALA A 41 6.83 -0.66 -6.97
CA ALA A 41 6.60 -1.87 -7.76
C ALA A 41 5.16 -2.38 -7.63
N ILE A 42 4.67 -3.06 -8.66
CA ILE A 42 3.46 -3.88 -8.57
C ILE A 42 3.88 -5.36 -8.57
N LYS A 43 3.61 -6.09 -7.49
CA LYS A 43 3.84 -7.54 -7.40
C LYS A 43 2.52 -8.23 -7.08
N TRP A 44 2.20 -9.28 -7.84
CA TRP A 44 0.94 -10.02 -7.72
C TRP A 44 -0.31 -9.13 -7.69
N GLY A 45 -0.30 -8.02 -8.45
CA GLY A 45 -1.41 -7.06 -8.51
C GLY A 45 -1.55 -6.14 -7.30
N THR A 46 -0.55 -6.08 -6.42
CA THR A 46 -0.53 -5.24 -5.21
C THR A 46 0.61 -4.22 -5.28
N PRO A 47 0.42 -2.97 -4.83
CA PRO A 47 1.48 -1.97 -4.73
C PRO A 47 2.46 -2.23 -3.58
N PHE A 48 3.75 -2.07 -3.88
CA PHE A 48 4.89 -2.25 -2.98
C PHE A 48 5.81 -1.01 -3.01
N PHE A 49 6.35 -0.65 -1.85
CA PHE A 49 7.47 0.28 -1.69
C PHE A 49 8.71 -0.51 -1.23
N VAL A 50 9.79 -0.45 -2.00
CA VAL A 50 11.00 -1.25 -1.81
C VAL A 50 12.20 -0.33 -1.53
N VAL A 51 12.87 -0.52 -0.40
CA VAL A 51 14.25 -0.05 -0.11
C VAL A 51 15.05 -1.34 0.21
N PRO A 52 16.37 -1.41 0.52
CA PRO A 52 17.13 -2.68 0.44
C PRO A 52 16.57 -3.80 1.33
N ARG A 53 15.69 -3.48 2.29
CA ARG A 53 14.68 -4.42 2.81
C ARG A 53 13.27 -3.82 2.66
N PHE A 54 12.30 -4.69 2.38
CA PHE A 54 10.87 -4.39 2.23
C PHE A 54 10.32 -3.46 3.32
N LEU A 55 9.62 -2.39 2.93
CA LEU A 55 9.03 -1.43 3.86
C LEU A 55 7.59 -1.78 4.25
N VAL A 56 6.67 -1.89 3.29
CA VAL A 56 5.22 -2.08 3.52
C VAL A 56 4.52 -2.59 2.25
N ALA A 57 3.44 -3.37 2.40
CA ALA A 57 2.46 -3.63 1.34
C ALA A 57 1.07 -3.09 1.75
N PHE A 58 0.27 -2.63 0.79
CA PHE A 58 -1.10 -2.20 1.03
C PHE A 58 -2.03 -2.55 -0.13
N SER A 59 -3.29 -2.88 0.14
CA SER A 59 -4.25 -3.25 -0.90
C SER A 59 -5.68 -2.89 -0.53
N ALA A 60 -6.53 -2.69 -1.54
CA ALA A 60 -7.96 -2.41 -1.37
C ALA A 60 -8.82 -3.37 -2.21
N LEU A 61 -8.44 -4.65 -2.28
CA LEU A 61 -9.23 -5.64 -3.00
C LEU A 61 -10.50 -5.99 -2.19
N ASN A 62 -11.65 -5.47 -2.62
CA ASN A 62 -13.00 -5.81 -2.13
C ASN A 62 -13.41 -5.36 -0.71
N ALA A 63 -12.64 -4.46 -0.08
CA ALA A 63 -12.86 -3.86 1.25
C ALA A 63 -12.83 -4.84 2.46
N PRO A 64 -12.41 -4.37 3.66
CA PRO A 64 -11.75 -3.09 3.96
C PRO A 64 -10.29 -3.04 3.49
N LEU A 65 -9.73 -1.82 3.42
CA LEU A 65 -8.32 -1.53 3.10
C LEU A 65 -7.39 -2.37 3.99
N ARG A 66 -6.42 -3.07 3.38
CA ARG A 66 -5.41 -3.86 4.09
C ARG A 66 -4.07 -3.13 4.07
N TYR A 67 -3.45 -3.03 5.24
CA TYR A 67 -2.11 -2.52 5.45
C TYR A 67 -1.27 -3.64 6.09
N ALA A 68 -0.17 -4.02 5.45
CA ALA A 68 0.69 -5.14 5.86
C ALA A 68 2.12 -4.64 6.08
N PRO A 69 2.47 -4.27 7.34
CA PRO A 69 3.82 -3.90 7.69
C PRO A 69 4.72 -5.15 7.88
N PRO A 70 6.05 -4.99 7.94
CA PRO A 70 6.98 -6.06 8.29
C PRO A 70 6.72 -6.52 9.73
N ALA A 71 6.95 -7.81 10.02
CA ALA A 71 6.73 -8.39 11.35
C ALA A 71 7.44 -7.60 12.47
N ALA A 72 8.67 -7.14 12.23
CA ALA A 72 9.40 -6.33 13.21
C ALA A 72 8.72 -4.99 13.55
N ALA A 73 8.03 -4.38 12.57
CA ALA A 73 7.27 -3.15 12.80
C ALA A 73 5.97 -3.46 13.57
N LEU A 74 5.28 -4.55 13.24
CA LEU A 74 4.10 -4.98 13.98
C LEU A 74 4.41 -5.26 15.46
N GLU A 75 5.51 -5.96 15.74
CA GLU A 75 5.96 -6.23 17.11
C GLU A 75 6.30 -4.94 17.87
N ARG A 76 6.99 -3.99 17.21
CA ARG A 76 7.35 -2.71 17.83
C ARG A 76 6.14 -1.87 18.22
N PHE A 77 5.08 -1.89 17.40
CA PHE A 77 3.90 -1.04 17.57
C PHE A 77 2.66 -1.81 18.08
N ARG A 78 2.82 -3.05 18.55
CA ARG A 78 1.71 -3.93 18.96
C ARG A 78 0.72 -3.28 19.92
N LYS A 79 1.21 -2.59 20.96
CA LYS A 79 0.38 -1.92 21.97
C LYS A 79 -0.44 -0.74 21.42
N GLU A 80 0.02 -0.12 20.33
CA GLU A 80 -0.66 0.99 19.68
C GLU A 80 -1.71 0.47 18.69
N VAL A 81 -1.44 -0.67 18.05
CA VAL A 81 -2.34 -1.33 17.09
C VAL A 81 -3.48 -2.09 17.77
N GLU A 82 -3.29 -2.66 18.97
CA GLU A 82 -4.33 -3.39 19.72
C GLU A 82 -5.57 -2.55 20.07
N LYS A 83 -5.52 -1.22 19.95
CA LYS A 83 -6.61 -0.30 20.29
C LYS A 83 -7.58 0.00 19.14
N HIS A 84 -7.38 -0.59 17.97
CA HIS A 84 -8.11 -0.28 16.73
C HIS A 84 -8.54 -1.56 15.99
#